data_AF-F6DTB6-F1
#
_entry.id   AF-F6DTB6-F1
#
_cell.length_a   1.000
_cell.length_b   1.000
_cell.length_c   1.000
_cell.angle_alpha   90.00
_cell.angle_beta   90.00
_cell.angle_gamma   90.00
#
_symmetry.space_group_name_H-M   'P 1'
#
loop_
_entity.id
_entity.type
_entity.pdbx_description
1 polymer ?
#
loop_
_entity_poly.entity_id
_entity_poly.type
_entity_poly.pdbx_seq_one_letter_code
_entity_poly.pdbx_strand_id
1 'polypeptide(L)' 'MMIKKIQIVTTQCKRCGKSLVKTNRSLYGMEELKVKFGDICSDCMSNEELGEILRAQGTGLLGHLRSGRGR' A
#
# COMPACT_ATOMS: atom_id res chain seq x y z
N MET A 1 -15.92 14.88 7.36
CA MET A 1 -14.55 14.30 7.33
C MET A 1 -13.78 14.94 6.19
N MET A 2 -12.79 15.81 6.46
CA MET A 2 -11.97 16.42 5.41
C MET A 2 -11.16 15.33 4.69
N ILE A 3 -11.36 15.20 3.36
CA ILE A 3 -10.50 14.36 2.52
C ILE A 3 -9.12 15.03 2.47
N LYS A 4 -8.20 14.63 3.35
CA LYS A 4 -6.79 15.04 3.27
C LYS A 4 -6.22 14.52 1.94
N LYS A 5 -5.73 15.44 1.10
CA LYS A 5 -5.11 15.13 -0.21
C LYS A 5 -4.01 14.06 -0.06
N ILE A 6 -3.89 13.19 -1.06
CA ILE A 6 -2.76 12.26 -1.17
C ILE A 6 -1.50 13.10 -1.38
N GLN A 7 -0.48 12.86 -0.57
CA GLN A 7 0.83 13.53 -0.65
C GLN A 7 1.93 12.49 -0.83
N ILE A 8 2.97 12.86 -1.56
CA ILE A 8 4.23 12.11 -1.61
C ILE A 8 5.04 12.50 -0.35
N VAL A 9 5.51 11.49 0.37
CA VAL A 9 6.32 11.63 1.58
C VAL A 9 7.55 10.75 1.49
N THR A 10 8.62 11.18 2.14
CA THR A 10 9.85 10.42 2.28
C THR A 10 9.88 9.73 3.64
N THR A 11 10.35 8.49 3.68
CA THR A 11 10.56 7.70 4.90
C THR A 11 11.83 6.86 4.74
N GLN A 12 12.12 5.98 5.70
CA GLN A 12 13.21 5.03 5.62
C GLN A 12 12.68 3.59 5.68
N CYS A 13 13.38 2.67 5.02
CA CYS A 13 13.11 1.26 5.12
C CYS A 13 13.35 0.76 6.56
N LYS A 14 12.35 0.13 7.17
CA LYS A 14 12.43 -0.44 8.53
C LYS A 14 13.51 -1.51 8.68
N ARG A 15 13.99 -2.11 7.59
CA ARG A 15 14.98 -3.21 7.59
C ARG A 15 16.40 -2.75 7.29
N CYS A 16 16.60 -1.91 6.28
CA CYS A 16 17.94 -1.53 5.82
C CYS A 16 18.23 -0.03 5.90
N GLY A 17 17.29 0.80 6.35
CA GLY A 17 17.46 2.25 6.47
C GLY A 17 17.49 3.03 5.15
N LYS A 18 17.43 2.37 3.99
CA LYS A 18 17.37 3.07 2.69
C LYS A 18 16.21 4.05 2.64
N SER A 19 16.44 5.22 2.03
CA SER A 19 15.39 6.21 1.81
C SER A 19 14.31 5.67 0.88
N LEU A 20 13.04 5.89 1.23
CA LEU A 20 11.88 5.47 0.46
C LEU A 20 10.98 6.67 0.17
N VAL A 21 10.41 6.69 -1.03
CA VAL A 21 9.38 7.65 -1.43
C VAL A 21 8.06 6.90 -1.56
N LYS A 22 7.05 7.34 -0.82
CA LYS A 22 5.71 6.70 -0.79
C LYS A 22 4.62 7.76 -0.70
N THR A 23 3.37 7.36 -0.87
CA THR A 23 2.24 8.22 -0.52
C THR A 23 1.98 8.21 0.99
N ASN A 24 1.34 9.24 1.53
CA ASN A 24 0.92 9.29 2.94
C ASN A 24 -0.34 8.44 3.25
N ARG A 25 -1.06 7.95 2.23
CA ARG A 25 -2.28 7.12 2.36
C ARG A 25 -2.20 5.88 1.47
N SER A 26 -2.95 4.82 1.76
CA SER A 26 -3.06 3.69 0.83
C SER A 26 -3.85 4.10 -0.42
N LEU A 27 -3.48 3.54 -1.57
CA LEU A 27 -4.33 3.59 -2.75
C LEU A 27 -5.38 2.49 -2.58
N TYR A 28 -6.66 2.79 -2.84
CA TYR A 28 -7.79 1.85 -2.76
C TYR A 28 -8.13 1.29 -1.37
N GLY A 29 -7.76 1.97 -0.27
CA GLY A 29 -8.23 1.63 1.08
C GLY A 29 -7.51 0.45 1.75
N MET A 30 -6.35 0.04 1.22
CA MET A 30 -5.52 -1.03 1.76
C MET A 30 -4.60 -0.54 2.90
N GLU A 31 -5.18 0.06 3.94
CA GLU A 31 -4.39 0.73 4.99
C GLU A 31 -3.62 -0.28 5.85
N GLU A 32 -4.18 -1.48 6.09
CA GLU A 32 -3.52 -2.55 6.84
C GLU A 32 -2.20 -2.99 6.19
N LEU A 33 -2.21 -3.21 4.86
CA LEU A 33 -0.99 -3.54 4.11
C LEU A 33 0.03 -2.39 4.14
N LYS A 34 -0.45 -1.14 4.10
CA LYS A 34 0.42 0.03 4.18
C LYS A 34 1.12 0.11 5.52
N VAL A 35 0.42 -0.18 6.62
CA VAL A 35 0.99 -0.21 7.97
C VAL A 35 2.02 -1.33 8.09
N LYS A 36 1.68 -2.53 7.59
CA LYS A 36 2.52 -3.73 7.69
C LYS A 36 3.78 -3.65 6.81
N PHE A 37 3.62 -3.31 5.53
CA PHE A 37 4.68 -3.41 4.53
C PHE A 37 5.11 -2.08 3.91
N GLY A 38 4.36 -1.00 4.11
CA GLY A 38 4.55 0.24 3.37
C GLY A 38 5.86 0.99 3.66
N ASP A 39 6.65 0.57 4.65
CA ASP A 39 7.98 1.11 4.97
C ASP A 39 9.07 0.04 4.79
N ILE A 40 8.86 -0.94 3.90
CA ILE A 40 9.85 -1.96 3.55
C ILE A 40 10.17 -1.80 2.06
N CYS A 41 11.45 -1.66 1.72
CA CYS A 41 11.89 -1.52 0.33
C CYS A 41 11.78 -2.85 -0.43
N SER A 42 11.75 -2.78 -1.76
CA SER A 42 11.73 -3.95 -2.64
C SER A 42 12.84 -4.95 -2.33
N ASP A 43 14.05 -4.46 -2.05
CA ASP A 43 15.21 -5.32 -1.81
C ASP A 43 15.11 -6.11 -0.51
N CYS A 44 14.40 -5.56 0.49
CA CYS A 44 14.25 -6.20 1.78
C CYS A 44 12.98 -7.03 1.88
N MET A 45 12.06 -6.91 0.94
CA MET A 45 10.77 -7.60 0.95
C MET A 45 10.94 -9.03 0.44
N SER A 46 10.40 -10.00 1.17
CA SER A 46 10.46 -11.40 0.75
C SER A 46 9.42 -11.71 -0.34
N ASN A 47 9.60 -12.82 -1.04
CA ASN A 47 8.62 -13.31 -2.01
C ASN A 47 7.27 -13.67 -1.36
N GLU A 48 7.27 -14.15 -0.12
CA GLU A 48 6.05 -14.47 0.61
C GLU A 48 5.26 -13.22 0.97
N GLU A 49 5.96 -12.18 1.45
CA GLU A 49 5.37 -10.88 1.78
C GLU A 49 4.82 -10.19 0.54
N LEU A 50 5.58 -10.22 -0.57
CA LEU A 50 5.11 -9.75 -1.86
C LEU A 50 3.84 -10.51 -2.29
N GLY A 51 3.81 -11.83 -2.09
CA GLY A 51 2.64 -12.66 -2.35
C GLY A 51 1.42 -12.26 -1.51
N GLU A 52 1.61 -11.93 -0.23
CA GLU A 52 0.53 -11.40 0.62
C GLU A 52 -0.04 -10.10 0.08
N ILE A 53 0.84 -9.16 -0.31
CA ILE A 53 0.44 -7.88 -0.87
C ILE A 53 -0.36 -8.08 -2.16
N LEU A 54 0.12 -8.91 -3.08
CA LEU A 54 -0.55 -9.15 -4.37
C LEU A 54 -1.93 -9.80 -4.20
N ARG A 55 -2.06 -10.78 -3.30
CA ARG A 55 -3.36 -11.40 -3.00
C ARG A 55 -4.35 -10.38 -2.44
N ALA A 56 -3.91 -9.57 -1.50
CA ALA A 56 -4.76 -8.55 -0.88
C ALA A 56 -5.09 -7.39 -1.83
N GLN A 57 -4.19 -7.03 -2.75
CA GLN A 57 -4.48 -6.10 -3.85
C GLN A 57 -5.53 -6.66 -4.82
N GLY A 58 -5.42 -7.95 -5.17
CA GLY A 58 -6.40 -8.61 -6.03
C GLY A 58 -7.82 -8.57 -5.43
N THR A 59 -7.97 -8.90 -4.14
CA THR A 59 -9.26 -8.84 -3.45
C THR A 59 -9.79 -7.40 -3.31
N GLY A 60 -8.93 -6.46 -2.93
CA GLY A 60 -9.29 -5.05 -2.79
C GLY A 60 -9.75 -4.42 -4.11
N LEU A 61 -9.04 -4.68 -5.21
CA LEU A 61 -9.39 -4.17 -6.54
C LEU A 61 -10.73 -4.72 -7.02
N LEU A 62 -10.98 -6.02 -6.85
CA LEU A 62 -12.26 -6.65 -7.18
C LEU A 62 -13.43 -6.03 -6.40
N GLY A 63 -13.22 -5.68 -5.13
CA GLY A 63 -14.20 -4.94 -4.33
C GLY A 63 -14.59 -3.60 -4.96
N HIS A 64 -13.60 -2.79 -5.34
CA HIS A 64 -13.84 -1.49 -5.98
C HIS A 64 -14.49 -1.62 -7.36
N LEU A 65 -14.07 -2.59 -8.19
CA LEU A 65 -14.66 -2.82 -9.51
C LEU A 65 -16.13 -3.26 -9.42
N ARG A 66 -16.49 -4.05 -8.39
CA ARG A 66 -17.89 -4.43 -8.12
C ARG A 66 -18.73 -3.24 -7.69
N SER A 67 -18.21 -2.37 -6.83
CA SER A 67 -18.91 -1.17 -6.37
C SER A 67 -19.06 -0.09 -7.44
N GLY A 68 -18.23 -0.10 -8.49
CA GLY A 68 -18.29 0.85 -9.60
C GLY A 68 -19.29 0.49 -10.72
N ARG A 69 -19.76 -0.77 -10.79
CA ARG A 69 -20.62 -1.27 -11.89
C ARG A 69 -22.14 -1.08 -11.63
N GLY A 70 -22.51 -0.24 -10.66
CA GLY A 70 -23.89 0.06 -10.28
C GLY A 70 -24.29 1.52 -10.48
N ARG A 71 -23.61 2.28 -11.36
CA ARG A 71 -24.01 3.62 -11.78
C ARG A 71 -24.05 3.69 -13.30
#